data_AF-A0A4Y7L223-F1
#
_entry.id   AF-A0A4Y7L223-F1
#
_cell.length_a   1.000
_cell.length_b   1.000
_cell.length_c   1.000
_cell.angle_alpha   90.00
_cell.angle_beta   90.00
_cell.angle_gamma   90.00
#
_symmetry.space_group_name_H-M   'P 1'
#
loop_
_entity.id
_entity.type
_entity.pdbx_description
1 polymer ?
#
loop_
_entity_poly.entity_id
_entity_poly.type
_entity_poly.pdbx_seq_one_letter_code
_entity_poly.pdbx_strand_id
1 'polypeptide(L)'
;MLTCKRSLLDRLIMKKKKKRKTKIGKFIKTQNQNFQKPQYEEVEEEEVEEERDEGFSLKRSAPSKSYGVQPLGNFLLSSSSSNNSRNSGLGKLYKLTDELVLDILGFLDGTDLGVLGTVSKSFYIFSNYEPLWRNLVLDNTNTNGFSFNESWKLTYVSILKPSFDMSILKGCESLRVRDFYSDYLFQSWLCASLEMKPEWLERDNIDRKCGMSVEEFVLNYEEPNKPVLLEGCIENWPALKKWKKEYLIRVCGDVRFAVGPAELKLDEYFKYSDGAREERPLYLFDPKFAEKVPVMGSDYEVPQYFREDLFAVLGKERPDYRWIIIGPAGSGSSFHIDPNSTSAWNAVIKGSKKWVLFPPEVVPPGVHPSPDGAEVACPVSIIEWFMNFYRETKSWKRRPVECVCKAGEVIFVPNGWWHLVINLEESIAITQNYVSRSNLLNVLDFLKRPNASELVSGTTDRVNLYDKFKGAIEAAFPGTIKDLELKAAEKMAEKKKPTFWESVTDSKVGAFKQGFPTMDEENKKGADVEIKVLFFARARDLAGGVSEMMLQVPSGSTAQDCLSKIFTKHPRLEEIRECMVLALNLEYAPESAVVNDKDELAIIPPISGG
;
A
#
# COMPACT_ATOMS: atom_id res chain seq x y z
N MET A 1 9.06 -15.31 -6.26
CA MET A 1 9.85 -16.35 -6.97
C MET A 1 9.51 -16.29 -8.45
N LEU A 2 10.43 -15.89 -9.32
CA LEU A 2 10.25 -16.01 -10.77
C LEU A 2 11.55 -16.56 -11.37
N THR A 3 11.59 -17.86 -11.58
CA THR A 3 12.61 -18.53 -12.38
C THR A 3 11.96 -19.28 -13.54
N CYS A 4 12.43 -18.94 -14.74
CA CYS A 4 12.73 -19.86 -15.84
C CYS A 4 11.56 -20.61 -16.52
N LYS A 5 11.01 -20.04 -17.62
CA LYS A 5 10.53 -20.81 -18.80
C LYS A 5 10.70 -20.01 -20.10
N ARG A 6 11.94 -19.78 -20.54
CA ARG A 6 12.27 -19.42 -21.94
C ARG A 6 12.83 -20.65 -22.65
N SER A 7 11.95 -21.41 -23.27
CA SER A 7 12.31 -22.49 -24.20
C SER A 7 11.02 -23.01 -24.82
N LEU A 8 10.61 -22.48 -25.98
CA LEU A 8 9.70 -23.17 -26.92
C LEU A 8 9.43 -22.45 -28.27
N LEU A 9 10.11 -21.34 -28.62
CA LEU A 9 9.79 -20.60 -29.86
C LEU A 9 10.92 -20.49 -30.91
N ASP A 10 11.86 -21.43 -30.93
CA ASP A 10 12.98 -21.43 -31.90
C ASP A 10 12.79 -22.33 -33.13
N ARG A 11 11.54 -22.59 -33.55
CA ARG A 11 11.29 -23.22 -34.86
C ARG A 11 10.04 -22.62 -35.48
N LEU A 12 10.22 -21.68 -36.40
CA LEU A 12 9.46 -21.51 -37.65
C LEU A 12 9.88 -20.20 -38.36
N ILE A 13 11.10 -20.17 -38.90
CA ILE A 13 11.49 -19.18 -39.92
C ILE A 13 11.70 -19.93 -41.23
N MET A 14 10.78 -19.77 -42.18
CA MET A 14 11.08 -19.88 -43.61
C MET A 14 10.12 -19.03 -44.46
N LYS A 15 10.74 -18.00 -45.07
CA LYS A 15 10.56 -17.49 -46.43
C LYS A 15 9.13 -17.21 -46.95
N LYS A 16 8.88 -15.94 -47.31
CA LYS A 16 8.48 -15.59 -48.68
C LYS A 16 8.73 -14.10 -49.01
N LYS A 17 9.70 -13.88 -49.90
CA LYS A 17 9.90 -12.64 -50.66
C LYS A 17 8.76 -12.49 -51.68
N LYS A 18 8.21 -11.28 -51.85
CA LYS A 18 7.64 -10.84 -53.13
C LYS A 18 7.82 -9.34 -53.35
N LYS A 19 8.50 -9.03 -54.46
CA LYS A 19 8.66 -7.70 -55.06
C LYS A 19 7.31 -7.16 -55.53
N ARG A 20 7.08 -5.84 -55.42
CA ARG A 20 6.38 -5.07 -56.47
C ARG A 20 6.81 -3.60 -56.48
N LYS A 21 6.88 -3.09 -57.71
CA LYS A 21 7.48 -1.83 -58.17
C LYS A 21 6.59 -0.62 -57.94
N THR A 22 7.27 0.51 -57.70
CA THR A 22 7.02 1.91 -58.08
C THR A 22 5.82 2.25 -58.96
N LYS A 23 5.11 3.33 -58.59
CA LYS A 23 4.72 4.40 -59.52
C LYS A 23 4.72 5.76 -58.82
N ILE A 24 5.52 6.66 -59.38
CA ILE A 24 5.67 8.08 -59.07
C ILE A 24 4.55 8.82 -59.80
N GLY A 25 3.89 9.77 -59.12
CA GLY A 25 2.96 10.73 -59.71
C GLY A 25 3.11 12.07 -58.99
N LYS A 26 3.80 13.01 -59.64
CA LYS A 26 3.87 14.43 -59.26
C LYS A 26 2.53 15.10 -59.55
N PHE A 27 2.00 15.88 -58.62
CA PHE A 27 1.18 17.05 -58.94
C PHE A 27 1.44 18.14 -57.89
N ILE A 28 2.03 19.24 -58.35
CA ILE A 28 2.16 20.51 -57.65
C ILE A 28 1.01 21.38 -58.15
N LYS A 29 0.26 22.02 -57.24
CA LYS A 29 -0.24 23.39 -57.42
C LYS A 29 -0.66 24.00 -56.09
N THR A 30 0.03 25.09 -55.79
CA THR A 30 -0.21 26.20 -54.86
C THR A 30 -1.65 26.71 -54.82
N GLN A 31 -2.11 27.07 -53.62
CA GLN A 31 -2.84 28.32 -53.39
C GLN A 31 -2.73 28.75 -51.91
N ASN A 32 -2.06 29.89 -51.71
CA ASN A 32 -2.15 30.73 -50.52
C ASN A 32 -3.52 31.40 -50.50
N GLN A 33 -4.15 31.49 -49.33
CA GLN A 33 -5.01 32.62 -49.01
C GLN A 33 -5.12 32.83 -47.49
N ASN A 34 -4.87 34.09 -47.11
CA ASN A 34 -4.95 34.68 -45.78
C ASN A 34 -6.37 34.58 -45.21
N PHE A 35 -6.48 34.31 -43.91
CA PHE A 35 -7.67 34.72 -43.13
C PHE A 35 -7.26 35.38 -41.82
N GLN A 36 -7.82 36.58 -41.63
CA GLN A 36 -7.64 37.52 -40.53
C GLN A 36 -8.25 37.00 -39.23
N LYS A 37 -7.63 37.35 -38.09
CA LYS A 37 -8.19 37.23 -36.74
C LYS A 37 -9.25 38.32 -36.50
N PRO A 38 -10.40 38.03 -35.86
CA PRO A 38 -11.24 39.06 -35.25
C PRO A 38 -10.81 39.34 -33.79
N GLN A 39 -10.98 40.60 -33.41
CA GLN A 39 -10.78 41.20 -32.09
C GLN A 39 -11.75 40.67 -31.03
N TYR A 40 -11.28 40.65 -29.77
CA TYR A 40 -12.07 40.45 -28.56
C TYR A 40 -12.78 41.76 -28.17
N GLU A 41 -14.06 41.68 -27.80
CA GLU A 41 -14.77 42.69 -27.00
C GLU A 41 -14.82 42.17 -25.55
N GLU A 42 -14.34 43.00 -24.61
CA GLU A 42 -14.42 42.77 -23.16
C GLU A 42 -15.86 43.07 -22.69
N VAL A 43 -16.51 42.07 -22.08
CA VAL A 43 -17.72 42.27 -21.29
C VAL A 43 -17.35 41.95 -19.84
N GLU A 44 -17.43 42.97 -18.98
CA GLU A 44 -17.35 42.84 -17.54
C GLU A 44 -18.59 42.11 -17.03
N GLU A 45 -18.41 40.91 -16.46
CA GLU A 45 -19.46 40.21 -15.71
C GLU A 45 -19.05 40.06 -14.24
N GLU A 46 -20.04 40.36 -13.40
CA GLU A 46 -20.00 40.60 -11.96
C GLU A 46 -19.50 39.38 -11.16
N GLU A 47 -18.68 39.65 -10.12
CA GLU A 47 -18.18 38.65 -9.17
C GLU A 47 -19.34 38.00 -8.40
N VAL A 48 -19.76 36.82 -8.84
CA VAL A 48 -20.42 35.83 -8.00
C VAL A 48 -19.31 35.06 -7.29
N GLU A 49 -19.34 35.01 -5.95
CA GLU A 49 -18.46 34.16 -5.15
C GLU A 49 -18.70 32.68 -5.51
N GLU A 50 -17.97 32.17 -6.50
CA GLU A 50 -17.87 30.74 -6.81
C GLU A 50 -17.11 30.03 -5.68
N GLU A 51 -17.65 28.91 -5.22
CA GLU A 51 -16.92 27.93 -4.41
C GLU A 51 -15.55 27.68 -5.05
N ARG A 52 -14.47 27.93 -4.31
CA ARG A 52 -13.10 27.71 -4.81
C ARG A 52 -12.95 26.27 -5.27
N ASP A 53 -12.83 26.11 -6.58
CA ASP A 53 -12.62 24.89 -7.34
C ASP A 53 -11.81 23.82 -6.56
N GLU A 54 -12.44 22.69 -6.20
CA GLU A 54 -11.83 21.50 -5.57
C GLU A 54 -10.88 20.72 -6.53
N GLY A 55 -10.29 21.42 -7.50
CA GLY A 55 -9.44 20.87 -8.53
C GLY A 55 -8.16 20.23 -8.00
N PHE A 56 -7.58 19.34 -8.80
CA PHE A 56 -6.25 18.79 -8.54
C PHE A 56 -5.16 19.77 -8.99
N SER A 57 -4.21 20.09 -8.10
CA SER A 57 -3.03 20.88 -8.46
C SER A 57 -1.88 19.99 -8.93
N LEU A 58 -1.24 20.35 -10.04
CA LEU A 58 -0.08 19.66 -10.58
C LEU A 58 1.21 20.32 -10.08
N LYS A 59 2.24 19.49 -9.88
CA LYS A 59 3.60 19.92 -9.54
C LYS A 59 4.08 20.92 -10.57
N ARG A 60 4.77 21.98 -10.14
CA ARG A 60 5.47 22.89 -11.08
C ARG A 60 6.43 22.16 -12.01
N SER A 61 7.00 21.04 -11.55
CA SER A 61 7.90 20.17 -12.32
C SER A 61 7.17 19.10 -13.14
N ALA A 62 5.84 19.06 -13.14
CA ALA A 62 5.05 18.09 -13.88
C ALA A 62 5.37 18.23 -15.37
N PRO A 63 5.69 17.12 -16.07
CA PRO A 63 6.01 17.19 -17.48
C PRO A 63 4.76 17.62 -18.25
N SER A 64 4.88 18.70 -19.03
CA SER A 64 3.88 19.07 -20.04
C SER A 64 3.71 18.02 -21.15
N LYS A 65 4.64 17.06 -21.20
CA LYS A 65 4.78 16.01 -22.22
C LYS A 65 4.02 14.73 -21.89
N SER A 66 2.74 14.82 -21.50
CA SER A 66 1.85 13.69 -21.79
C SER A 66 1.88 13.52 -23.31
N TYR A 67 2.09 12.31 -23.83
CA TYR A 67 2.05 12.00 -25.27
C TYR A 67 0.68 12.31 -25.94
N GLY A 68 -0.15 13.13 -25.28
CA GLY A 68 -1.52 13.49 -25.60
C GLY A 68 -2.52 12.50 -25.02
N VAL A 69 -2.11 11.69 -24.05
CA VAL A 69 -2.99 10.78 -23.31
C VAL A 69 -3.92 11.60 -22.42
N GLN A 70 -5.21 11.31 -22.51
CA GLN A 70 -6.29 11.94 -21.75
C GLN A 70 -7.11 10.88 -21.01
N PRO A 71 -7.83 11.23 -19.94
CA PRO A 71 -8.73 10.31 -19.26
C PRO A 71 -9.89 9.91 -20.18
N LEU A 72 -10.40 8.68 -20.02
CA LEU A 72 -11.46 8.11 -20.84
C LEU A 72 -12.77 8.89 -20.74
N GLY A 73 -13.05 9.53 -19.59
CA GLY A 73 -14.22 10.41 -19.43
C GLY A 73 -14.29 11.53 -20.48
N ASN A 74 -13.15 12.08 -20.92
CA ASN A 74 -13.11 13.12 -21.95
C ASN A 74 -13.62 12.62 -23.30
N PHE A 75 -13.51 11.32 -23.57
CA PHE A 75 -14.03 10.71 -24.79
C PHE A 75 -15.56 10.87 -24.89
N LEU A 76 -16.27 10.73 -23.75
CA LEU A 76 -17.72 10.84 -23.67
C LEU A 76 -18.22 12.26 -23.96
N LEU A 77 -17.42 13.27 -23.64
CA LEU A 77 -17.74 14.69 -23.83
C LEU A 77 -17.25 15.24 -25.17
N SER A 78 -16.49 14.46 -25.94
CA SER A 78 -15.97 14.91 -27.22
C SER A 78 -17.12 15.09 -28.22
N SER A 79 -17.36 16.33 -28.67
CA SER A 79 -18.50 16.71 -29.53
C SER A 79 -18.45 16.14 -30.95
N SER A 80 -17.43 15.35 -31.25
CA SER A 80 -17.22 14.70 -32.54
C SER A 80 -17.44 13.20 -32.36
N SER A 81 -18.00 12.56 -33.38
CA SER A 81 -17.96 11.09 -33.62
C SER A 81 -16.53 10.57 -33.81
N SER A 82 -15.60 11.03 -32.98
CA SER A 82 -14.17 10.77 -33.03
C SER A 82 -13.93 9.37 -32.49
N ASN A 83 -13.23 8.56 -33.27
CA ASN A 83 -12.77 7.26 -32.79
C ASN A 83 -11.60 7.49 -31.84
N ASN A 84 -11.58 6.85 -30.67
CA ASN A 84 -10.42 6.87 -29.79
C ASN A 84 -9.17 6.39 -30.57
N SER A 85 -8.15 7.25 -30.69
CA SER A 85 -6.89 6.97 -31.38
C SER A 85 -6.23 5.70 -30.86
N ARG A 86 -6.42 5.39 -29.57
CA ARG A 86 -6.01 4.12 -28.95
C ARG A 86 -6.50 2.93 -29.76
N ASN A 87 -7.80 2.86 -30.01
CA ASN A 87 -8.43 1.70 -30.66
C ASN A 87 -8.02 1.58 -32.12
N SER A 88 -8.06 2.69 -32.86
CA SER A 88 -7.67 2.69 -34.28
C SER A 88 -6.19 2.32 -34.49
N GLY A 89 -5.30 2.80 -33.61
CA GLY A 89 -3.87 2.50 -33.70
C GLY A 89 -3.47 1.10 -33.18
N LEU A 90 -4.26 0.48 -32.31
CA LEU A 90 -4.04 -0.92 -31.88
C LEU A 90 -4.58 -1.94 -32.90
N GLY A 91 -5.43 -1.52 -33.84
CA GLY A 91 -6.05 -2.42 -34.81
C GLY A 91 -6.84 -3.51 -34.09
N LYS A 92 -6.61 -4.78 -34.40
CA LYS A 92 -7.32 -5.92 -33.77
C LYS A 92 -7.03 -6.10 -32.27
N LEU A 93 -5.94 -5.53 -31.77
CA LEU A 93 -5.56 -5.64 -30.35
C LEU A 93 -6.34 -4.68 -29.45
N TYR A 94 -7.18 -3.80 -30.00
CA TYR A 94 -7.97 -2.85 -29.22
C TYR A 94 -8.88 -3.51 -28.17
N LYS A 95 -9.20 -4.80 -28.33
CA LYS A 95 -9.99 -5.58 -27.38
C LYS A 95 -9.26 -5.90 -26.07
N LEU A 96 -7.93 -5.86 -26.08
CA LEU A 96 -7.13 -6.05 -24.87
C LEU A 96 -7.20 -4.77 -24.03
N THR A 97 -7.12 -4.90 -22.72
CA THR A 97 -6.99 -3.75 -21.81
C THR A 97 -5.58 -3.15 -21.92
N ASP A 98 -5.38 -1.95 -21.38
CA ASP A 98 -4.08 -1.26 -21.47
C ASP A 98 -3.00 -1.98 -20.67
N GLU A 99 -3.38 -2.55 -19.53
CA GLU A 99 -2.57 -3.41 -18.68
C GLU A 99 -2.07 -4.61 -19.45
N LEU A 100 -2.98 -5.37 -20.08
CA LEU A 100 -2.61 -6.56 -20.85
C LEU A 100 -1.73 -6.23 -22.06
N VAL A 101 -1.97 -5.08 -22.71
CA VAL A 101 -1.08 -4.62 -23.78
C VAL A 101 0.32 -4.39 -23.23
N LEU A 102 0.44 -3.65 -22.13
CA LEU A 102 1.74 -3.37 -21.50
C LEU A 102 2.44 -4.62 -20.96
N ASP A 103 1.71 -5.57 -20.40
CA ASP A 103 2.26 -6.87 -19.96
C ASP A 103 2.86 -7.64 -21.14
N ILE A 104 2.17 -7.67 -22.29
CA ILE A 104 2.69 -8.27 -23.52
C ILE A 104 3.95 -7.52 -23.99
N LEU A 105 3.93 -6.19 -23.98
CA LEU A 105 5.08 -5.39 -24.39
C LEU A 105 6.27 -5.55 -23.43
N GLY A 106 6.03 -5.85 -22.15
CA GLY A 106 7.05 -6.12 -21.14
C GLY A 106 7.93 -7.34 -21.45
N PHE A 107 7.50 -8.23 -22.36
CA PHE A 107 8.33 -9.34 -22.83
C PHE A 107 9.31 -8.98 -23.95
N LEU A 108 9.16 -7.80 -24.56
CA LEU A 108 9.98 -7.34 -25.68
C LEU A 108 11.30 -6.71 -25.20
N ASP A 109 12.34 -6.85 -26.00
CA ASP A 109 13.58 -6.10 -25.76
C ASP A 109 13.46 -4.64 -26.25
N GLY A 110 14.46 -3.82 -25.94
CA GLY A 110 14.42 -2.40 -26.31
C GLY A 110 14.48 -2.14 -27.82
N THR A 111 15.03 -3.07 -28.62
CA THR A 111 15.04 -2.94 -30.08
C THR A 111 13.65 -3.16 -30.64
N ASP A 112 12.98 -4.23 -30.21
CA ASP A 112 11.62 -4.57 -30.61
C ASP A 112 10.61 -3.51 -30.17
N LEU A 113 10.72 -2.99 -28.94
CA LEU A 113 9.92 -1.85 -28.47
C LEU A 113 10.14 -0.60 -29.34
N GLY A 114 11.40 -0.33 -29.71
CA GLY A 114 11.74 0.78 -30.59
C GLY A 114 11.10 0.66 -31.97
N VAL A 115 11.17 -0.52 -32.60
CA VAL A 115 10.53 -0.80 -33.89
C VAL A 115 9.02 -0.72 -33.78
N LEU A 116 8.42 -1.31 -32.74
CA LEU A 116 6.98 -1.31 -32.51
C LEU A 116 6.44 0.12 -32.35
N GLY A 117 7.17 0.99 -31.67
CA GLY A 117 6.83 2.40 -31.53
C GLY A 117 6.72 3.17 -32.86
N THR A 118 7.23 2.62 -33.97
CA THR A 118 7.10 3.23 -35.31
C THR A 118 5.89 2.75 -36.10
N VAL A 119 5.16 1.75 -35.61
CA VAL A 119 4.08 1.08 -36.35
C VAL A 119 2.80 1.90 -36.38
N SER A 120 2.41 2.52 -35.26
CA SER A 120 1.18 3.31 -35.15
C SER A 120 1.27 4.34 -34.03
N LYS A 121 0.33 5.30 -34.01
CA LYS A 121 0.23 6.29 -32.92
C LYS A 121 -0.01 5.65 -31.55
N SER A 122 -0.78 4.56 -31.48
CA SER A 122 -1.02 3.85 -30.21
C SER A 122 0.24 3.13 -29.75
N PHE A 123 0.90 2.39 -30.63
CA PHE A 123 2.15 1.72 -30.26
C PHE A 123 3.26 2.70 -29.95
N TYR A 124 3.27 3.87 -30.58
CA TYR A 124 4.16 4.95 -30.17
C TYR A 124 3.94 5.35 -28.70
N ILE A 125 2.69 5.49 -28.24
CA ILE A 125 2.41 5.79 -26.83
C ILE A 125 2.83 4.63 -25.92
N PHE A 126 2.31 3.42 -26.17
CA PHE A 126 2.59 2.25 -25.32
C PHE A 126 4.08 1.92 -25.25
N SER A 127 4.79 1.96 -26.38
CA SER A 127 6.23 1.62 -26.41
C SER A 127 7.11 2.72 -25.80
N ASN A 128 6.56 3.90 -25.50
CA ASN A 128 7.25 4.94 -24.74
C ASN A 128 6.79 5.02 -23.27
N TYR A 129 6.04 4.02 -22.78
CA TYR A 129 5.69 3.93 -21.38
C TYR A 129 6.95 3.69 -20.53
N GLU A 130 7.29 4.64 -19.66
CA GLU A 130 8.56 4.69 -18.92
C GLU A 130 8.87 3.40 -18.12
N PRO A 131 7.90 2.75 -17.44
CA PRO A 131 8.15 1.49 -16.73
C PRO A 131 8.72 0.35 -17.58
N LEU A 132 8.38 0.26 -18.88
CA LEU A 132 8.96 -0.75 -19.77
C LEU A 132 10.49 -0.57 -19.87
N TRP A 133 10.92 0.67 -20.09
CA TRP A 133 12.34 1.00 -20.22
C TRP A 133 13.07 0.94 -18.87
N ARG A 134 12.40 1.30 -17.77
CA ARG A 134 12.93 1.16 -16.42
C ARG A 134 13.29 -0.29 -16.13
N ASN A 135 12.38 -1.22 -16.39
CA ASN A 135 12.63 -2.64 -16.16
C ASN A 135 13.81 -3.13 -17.01
N LEU A 136 13.87 -2.75 -18.29
CA LEU A 136 15.01 -3.08 -19.14
C LEU A 136 16.35 -2.53 -18.62
N VAL A 137 16.39 -1.30 -18.09
CA VAL A 137 17.62 -0.75 -17.48
C VAL A 137 18.02 -1.57 -16.26
N LEU A 138 17.08 -1.81 -15.34
CA LEU A 138 17.35 -2.54 -14.11
C LEU A 138 17.82 -3.97 -14.40
N ASP A 139 17.12 -4.71 -15.26
CA ASP A 139 17.48 -6.07 -15.64
C ASP A 139 18.88 -6.19 -16.27
N ASN A 140 19.30 -5.19 -17.06
CA ASN A 140 20.62 -5.17 -17.70
C ASN A 140 21.75 -4.69 -16.78
N THR A 141 21.45 -3.96 -15.70
CA THR A 141 22.45 -3.27 -14.88
C THR A 141 22.59 -3.79 -13.46
N ASN A 142 21.78 -4.78 -13.04
CA ASN A 142 21.57 -5.28 -11.68
C ASN A 142 22.77 -5.22 -10.70
N THR A 143 24.03 -5.32 -11.14
CA THR A 143 25.23 -5.16 -10.28
C THR A 143 26.22 -4.05 -10.67
N ASN A 144 26.11 -3.45 -11.87
CA ASN A 144 27.09 -2.48 -12.37
C ASN A 144 26.64 -1.02 -12.21
N GLY A 145 25.42 -0.79 -11.74
CA GLY A 145 24.80 0.52 -11.63
C GLY A 145 24.51 1.19 -12.98
N PHE A 146 23.96 2.40 -12.94
CA PHE A 146 23.67 3.19 -14.13
C PHE A 146 23.73 4.69 -13.82
N SER A 147 23.99 5.49 -14.86
CA SER A 147 23.83 6.94 -14.81
C SER A 147 22.52 7.33 -15.48
N PHE A 148 21.54 7.78 -14.71
CA PHE A 148 20.27 8.26 -15.24
C PHE A 148 20.45 9.44 -16.20
N ASN A 149 19.68 9.45 -17.29
CA ASN A 149 19.78 10.45 -18.36
C ASN A 149 18.38 10.92 -18.80
N GLU A 150 17.80 11.86 -18.05
CA GLU A 150 16.49 12.52 -18.30
C GLU A 150 15.26 11.60 -18.29
N SER A 151 15.31 10.43 -18.93
CA SER A 151 14.27 9.40 -18.93
C SER A 151 14.85 7.98 -18.93
N TRP A 152 14.02 6.97 -18.62
CA TRP A 152 14.47 5.58 -18.61
C TRP A 152 14.87 5.08 -19.99
N LYS A 153 14.15 5.50 -21.04
CA LYS A 153 14.48 5.16 -22.42
C LYS A 153 15.84 5.70 -22.86
N LEU A 154 16.12 6.98 -22.54
CA LEU A 154 17.40 7.59 -22.87
C LEU A 154 18.55 6.99 -22.04
N THR A 155 18.27 6.65 -20.79
CA THR A 155 19.20 5.90 -19.92
C THR A 155 19.55 4.55 -20.57
N TYR A 156 18.56 3.78 -21.01
CA TYR A 156 18.76 2.50 -21.69
C TYR A 156 19.62 2.64 -22.96
N VAL A 157 19.30 3.61 -23.82
CA VAL A 157 20.06 3.86 -25.06
C VAL A 157 21.51 4.22 -24.74
N SER A 158 21.76 5.06 -23.73
CA SER A 158 23.11 5.46 -23.35
C SER A 158 23.98 4.30 -22.85
N ILE A 159 23.36 3.32 -22.18
CA ILE A 159 24.04 2.11 -21.71
C ILE A 159 24.41 1.20 -22.90
N LEU A 160 23.47 0.96 -23.82
CA LEU A 160 23.69 0.07 -24.96
C LEU A 160 24.55 0.68 -26.07
N LYS A 161 24.52 2.00 -26.23
CA LYS A 161 25.26 2.74 -27.25
C LYS A 161 25.99 3.94 -26.63
N PRO A 162 27.07 3.72 -25.86
CA PRO A 162 27.81 4.80 -25.21
C PRO A 162 28.43 5.83 -26.19
N SER A 163 28.68 5.41 -27.44
CA SER A 163 29.21 6.28 -28.50
C SER A 163 28.14 7.12 -29.21
N PHE A 164 26.86 6.90 -28.91
CA PHE A 164 25.78 7.68 -29.50
C PHE A 164 25.69 9.06 -28.81
N ASP A 165 25.78 10.12 -29.61
CA ASP A 165 25.67 11.48 -29.10
C ASP A 165 24.23 11.80 -28.70
N MET A 166 23.95 11.68 -27.40
CA MET A 166 22.65 11.95 -26.81
C MET A 166 22.24 13.43 -26.94
N SER A 167 23.16 14.35 -27.22
CA SER A 167 22.83 15.76 -27.43
C SER A 167 21.93 15.98 -28.64
N ILE A 168 21.97 15.08 -29.64
CA ILE A 168 21.11 15.11 -30.82
C ILE A 168 19.63 14.93 -30.45
N LEU A 169 19.34 14.21 -29.36
CA LEU A 169 17.98 14.00 -28.88
C LEU A 169 17.50 15.13 -27.96
N LYS A 170 18.42 15.97 -27.44
CA LYS A 170 18.06 17.13 -26.62
C LYS A 170 17.32 18.16 -27.47
N GLY A 171 16.13 18.54 -27.02
CA GLY A 171 15.28 19.51 -27.71
C GLY A 171 14.39 18.93 -28.82
N CYS A 172 14.46 17.62 -29.10
CA CYS A 172 13.48 16.98 -29.98
C CYS A 172 12.12 16.91 -29.25
N GLU A 173 11.09 17.55 -29.81
CA GLU A 173 9.76 17.50 -29.23
C GLU A 173 9.13 16.12 -29.45
N SER A 174 8.65 15.51 -28.36
CA SER A 174 7.89 14.27 -28.43
C SER A 174 6.63 14.48 -29.27
N LEU A 175 6.31 13.54 -30.16
CA LEU A 175 5.06 13.57 -30.91
C LEU A 175 3.86 13.54 -29.95
N ARG A 176 3.00 14.55 -30.01
CA ARG A 176 1.72 14.59 -29.28
C ARG A 176 0.62 13.98 -30.12
N VAL A 177 0.09 12.84 -29.66
CA VAL A 177 -1.03 12.15 -30.30
C VAL A 177 -2.34 12.80 -29.84
N ARG A 178 -3.23 13.14 -30.78
CA ARG A 178 -4.56 13.68 -30.43
C ARG A 178 -5.57 12.56 -30.22
N ASP A 179 -6.59 12.84 -29.42
CA ASP A 179 -7.75 11.97 -29.23
C ASP A 179 -7.39 10.56 -28.72
N PHE A 180 -6.33 10.46 -27.91
CA PHE A 180 -5.92 9.21 -27.28
C PHE A 180 -6.41 9.20 -25.83
N TYR A 181 -7.36 8.32 -25.55
CA TYR A 181 -8.02 8.25 -24.24
C TYR A 181 -7.72 6.90 -23.57
N SER A 182 -7.20 6.96 -22.35
CA SER A 182 -6.82 5.80 -21.52
C SER A 182 -6.72 6.25 -20.06
N ASP A 183 -7.58 5.72 -19.19
CA ASP A 183 -7.50 5.99 -17.75
C ASP A 183 -6.23 5.39 -17.15
N TYR A 184 -5.87 4.16 -17.53
CA TYR A 184 -4.69 3.49 -16.99
C TYR A 184 -3.39 4.28 -17.23
N LEU A 185 -3.13 4.66 -18.49
CA LEU A 185 -1.93 5.42 -18.84
C LEU A 185 -1.97 6.85 -18.30
N PHE A 186 -3.15 7.47 -18.23
CA PHE A 186 -3.31 8.81 -17.69
C PHE A 186 -3.12 8.84 -16.17
N GLN A 187 -3.65 7.84 -15.45
CA GLN A 187 -3.61 7.75 -13.99
C GLN A 187 -2.18 7.69 -13.47
N SER A 188 -1.29 6.91 -14.11
CA SER A 188 0.11 6.86 -13.70
C SER A 188 0.81 8.21 -13.85
N TRP A 189 0.58 8.91 -14.97
CA TRP A 189 1.09 10.28 -15.16
C TRP A 189 0.51 11.26 -14.14
N LEU A 190 -0.80 11.16 -13.86
CA LEU A 190 -1.48 12.00 -12.91
C LEU A 190 -0.89 11.81 -11.51
N CYS A 191 -0.79 10.57 -11.01
CA CYS A 191 -0.23 10.27 -9.70
C CYS A 191 1.23 10.75 -9.56
N ALA A 192 2.05 10.64 -10.62
CA ALA A 192 3.40 11.19 -10.64
C ALA A 192 3.44 12.72 -10.54
N SER A 193 2.44 13.38 -11.13
CA SER A 193 2.38 14.83 -11.35
C SER A 193 1.61 15.59 -10.28
N LEU A 194 0.78 14.93 -9.47
CA LEU A 194 -0.04 15.57 -8.45
C LEU A 194 0.78 16.10 -7.28
N GLU A 195 0.45 17.30 -6.82
CA GLU A 195 0.87 17.79 -5.51
C GLU A 195 0.00 17.19 -4.40
N MET A 196 0.59 16.96 -3.22
CA MET A 196 -0.17 16.57 -2.04
C MET A 196 -1.15 17.71 -1.70
N LYS A 197 -2.45 17.41 -1.64
CA LYS A 197 -3.45 18.41 -1.26
C LYS A 197 -3.25 18.86 0.19
N PRO A 198 -3.47 20.15 0.53
CA PRO A 198 -3.43 20.62 1.91
C PRO A 198 -4.29 19.78 2.87
N GLU A 199 -5.49 19.40 2.43
CA GLU A 199 -6.43 18.56 3.20
C GLU A 199 -5.86 17.18 3.59
N TRP A 200 -4.89 16.64 2.83
CA TRP A 200 -4.21 15.37 3.13
C TRP A 200 -3.09 15.54 4.17
N LEU A 201 -2.60 16.77 4.33
CA LEU A 201 -1.50 17.12 5.22
C LEU A 201 -1.98 17.72 6.54
N GLU A 202 -3.18 18.32 6.57
CA GLU A 202 -3.75 19.00 7.74
C GLU A 202 -3.93 18.11 8.97
N ARG A 203 -4.24 16.81 8.79
CA ARG A 203 -4.43 15.91 9.92
C ARG A 203 -3.08 15.52 10.55
N ASP A 204 -2.88 15.96 11.78
CA ASP A 204 -1.84 15.52 12.70
C ASP A 204 -2.49 15.27 14.07
N ASN A 205 -2.63 14.01 14.46
CA ASN A 205 -3.32 13.58 15.69
C ASN A 205 -2.53 12.54 16.48
N ILE A 206 -1.25 12.35 16.17
CA ILE A 206 -0.35 11.52 16.96
C ILE A 206 0.00 12.25 18.27
N ASP A 207 0.19 11.49 19.35
CA ASP A 207 0.80 12.06 20.56
C ASP A 207 2.25 12.47 20.24
N ARG A 208 2.62 13.71 20.59
CA ARG A 208 3.99 14.23 20.48
C ARG A 208 4.59 14.40 21.87
N LYS A 209 5.82 13.91 22.07
CA LYS A 209 6.46 13.84 23.39
C LYS A 209 7.95 14.19 23.32
N CYS A 210 8.40 15.00 24.27
CA CYS A 210 9.79 15.42 24.41
C CYS A 210 10.29 15.14 25.83
N GLY A 211 11.53 14.66 25.97
CA GLY A 211 12.20 14.51 27.28
C GLY A 211 11.59 13.46 28.23
N MET A 212 10.91 12.44 27.70
CA MET A 212 10.27 11.39 28.48
C MET A 212 11.30 10.39 29.06
N SER A 213 11.01 9.81 30.23
CA SER A 213 11.79 8.68 30.75
C SER A 213 11.54 7.40 29.93
N VAL A 214 12.45 6.41 30.03
CA VAL A 214 12.25 5.11 29.36
C VAL A 214 11.06 4.38 29.96
N GLU A 215 10.88 4.44 31.28
CA GLU A 215 9.78 3.82 32.00
C GLU A 215 8.43 4.43 31.61
N GLU A 216 8.37 5.76 31.46
CA GLU A 216 7.17 6.45 30.97
C GLU A 216 6.85 6.07 29.52
N PHE A 217 7.86 5.90 28.67
CA PHE A 217 7.67 5.44 27.30
C PHE A 217 7.10 4.02 27.26
N VAL A 218 7.69 3.10 28.03
CA VAL A 218 7.25 1.70 28.11
C VAL A 218 5.81 1.63 28.62
N LEU A 219 5.50 2.30 29.73
CA LEU A 219 4.19 2.24 30.38
C LEU A 219 3.07 2.84 29.51
N ASN A 220 3.32 3.96 28.84
CA ASN A 220 2.28 4.74 28.16
C ASN A 220 2.17 4.45 26.65
N TYR A 221 3.21 3.89 26.03
CA TYR A 221 3.28 3.73 24.57
C TYR A 221 3.66 2.31 24.14
N GLU A 222 4.76 1.77 24.65
CA GLU A 222 5.23 0.46 24.20
C GLU A 222 4.32 -0.69 24.67
N GLU A 223 4.05 -0.80 25.98
CA GLU A 223 3.15 -1.83 26.52
C GLU A 223 1.71 -1.70 26.03
N PRO A 224 1.12 -0.49 25.92
CA PRO A 224 -0.22 -0.32 25.34
C PRO A 224 -0.27 -0.48 23.82
N ASN A 225 0.87 -0.70 23.15
CA ASN A 225 1.00 -0.81 21.70
C ASN A 225 0.48 0.44 20.96
N LYS A 226 0.86 1.64 21.43
CA LYS A 226 0.40 2.95 20.95
C LYS A 226 1.52 3.72 20.23
N PRO A 227 1.32 4.20 18.99
CA PRO A 227 2.28 5.03 18.28
C PRO A 227 2.52 6.37 19.00
N VAL A 228 3.73 6.89 18.90
CA VAL A 228 4.11 8.19 19.45
C VAL A 228 5.20 8.83 18.58
N LEU A 229 5.16 10.14 18.48
CA LEU A 229 6.23 10.92 17.88
C LEU A 229 7.09 11.54 19.00
N LEU A 230 8.38 11.27 18.95
CA LEU A 230 9.38 11.64 19.93
C LEU A 230 10.23 12.79 19.39
N GLU A 231 10.34 13.85 20.20
CA GLU A 231 11.07 15.06 19.89
C GLU A 231 12.30 15.17 20.80
N GLY A 232 13.37 15.79 20.30
CA GLY A 232 14.58 16.08 21.07
C GLY A 232 15.51 14.88 21.35
N CYS A 233 15.12 13.65 21.00
CA CYS A 233 15.89 12.45 21.37
C CYS A 233 17.09 12.12 20.46
N ILE A 234 17.31 12.91 19.39
CA ILE A 234 18.40 12.71 18.43
C ILE A 234 19.22 13.97 18.14
N GLU A 235 19.03 15.05 18.92
CA GLU A 235 19.68 16.36 18.69
C GLU A 235 21.22 16.30 18.70
N ASN A 236 21.77 15.33 19.43
CA ASN A 236 23.21 15.11 19.55
C ASN A 236 23.81 14.35 18.35
N TRP A 237 23.01 13.81 17.43
CA TRP A 237 23.52 13.00 16.32
C TRP A 237 24.34 13.83 15.34
N PRO A 238 25.61 13.44 15.05
CA PRO A 238 26.39 14.05 13.99
C PRO A 238 25.67 14.04 12.62
N ALA A 239 24.86 13.03 12.35
CA ALA A 239 24.10 12.87 11.11
C ALA A 239 23.27 14.12 10.76
N LEU A 240 22.58 14.75 11.73
CA LEU A 240 21.74 15.94 11.50
C LEU A 240 22.51 17.13 10.91
N LYS A 241 23.80 17.23 11.20
CA LYS A 241 24.67 18.31 10.69
C LYS A 241 25.45 17.88 9.45
N LYS A 242 25.93 16.64 9.44
CA LYS A 242 26.87 16.14 8.43
C LYS A 242 26.20 15.65 7.15
N TRP A 243 25.03 14.99 7.24
CA TRP A 243 24.44 14.22 6.13
C TRP A 243 23.79 15.12 5.06
N LYS A 244 24.64 15.84 4.33
CA LYS A 244 24.32 16.56 3.09
C LYS A 244 24.80 15.73 1.89
N LYS A 245 24.25 15.98 0.70
CA LYS A 245 24.59 15.23 -0.53
C LYS A 245 26.10 15.18 -0.76
N GLU A 246 26.77 16.33 -0.68
CA GLU A 246 28.20 16.46 -0.97
C GLU A 246 29.05 15.70 0.04
N TYR A 247 28.64 15.70 1.32
CA TYR A 247 29.32 14.93 2.37
C TYR A 247 29.16 13.44 2.14
N LEU A 248 27.91 12.98 1.88
CA LEU A 248 27.60 11.57 1.70
C LEU A 248 28.29 11.02 0.45
N ILE A 249 28.24 11.73 -0.68
CA ILE A 249 28.96 11.34 -1.91
C ILE A 249 30.45 11.16 -1.62
N ARG A 250 31.08 12.10 -0.91
CA ARG A 250 32.51 12.05 -0.59
C ARG A 250 32.86 10.89 0.36
N VAL A 251 32.07 10.69 1.42
CA VAL A 251 32.37 9.69 2.45
C VAL A 251 32.07 8.27 1.97
N CYS A 252 31.03 8.09 1.16
CA CYS A 252 30.68 6.79 0.60
C CYS A 252 31.52 6.42 -0.62
N GLY A 253 32.00 7.41 -1.40
CA GLY A 253 32.83 7.17 -2.57
C GLY A 253 32.18 6.19 -3.55
N ASP A 254 32.91 5.11 -3.88
CA ASP A 254 32.46 4.09 -4.83
C ASP A 254 31.57 2.99 -4.21
N VAL A 255 31.23 3.09 -2.92
CA VAL A 255 30.35 2.12 -2.26
C VAL A 255 28.96 2.17 -2.88
N ARG A 256 28.41 0.98 -3.16
CA ARG A 256 27.07 0.82 -3.72
C ARG A 256 26.04 0.49 -2.64
N PHE A 257 24.85 1.08 -2.79
CA PHE A 257 23.71 0.94 -1.90
C PHE A 257 22.55 0.30 -2.64
N ALA A 258 21.77 -0.51 -1.92
CA ALA A 258 20.55 -1.11 -2.43
C ALA A 258 19.49 -0.04 -2.72
N VAL A 259 19.02 -0.03 -3.97
CA VAL A 259 18.03 0.90 -4.51
C VAL A 259 17.00 0.07 -5.28
N GLY A 260 15.99 -0.45 -4.58
CA GLY A 260 15.06 -1.43 -5.14
C GLY A 260 15.80 -2.69 -5.62
N PRO A 261 15.66 -3.11 -6.90
CA PRO A 261 16.34 -4.30 -7.42
C PRO A 261 17.79 -4.06 -7.86
N ALA A 262 18.30 -2.83 -7.81
CA ALA A 262 19.63 -2.47 -8.28
C ALA A 262 20.54 -1.97 -7.14
N GLU A 263 21.84 -1.91 -7.40
CA GLU A 263 22.82 -1.27 -6.51
C GLU A 263 23.49 -0.06 -7.19
N LEU A 264 23.41 1.11 -6.55
CA LEU A 264 23.93 2.37 -7.08
C LEU A 264 24.92 3.03 -6.12
N LYS A 265 25.92 3.73 -6.67
CA LYS A 265 26.68 4.71 -5.90
C LYS A 265 25.78 5.89 -5.54
N LEU A 266 26.13 6.64 -4.49
CA LEU A 266 25.30 7.76 -4.06
C LEU A 266 25.24 8.90 -5.08
N ASP A 267 26.29 9.16 -5.83
CA ASP A 267 26.29 10.17 -6.91
C ASP A 267 25.35 9.78 -8.07
N GLU A 268 25.41 8.50 -8.49
CA GLU A 268 24.49 7.90 -9.46
C GLU A 268 23.03 8.01 -8.98
N TYR A 269 22.78 7.67 -7.70
CA TYR A 269 21.45 7.73 -7.12
C TYR A 269 20.92 9.16 -6.99
N PHE A 270 21.73 10.12 -6.52
CA PHE A 270 21.29 11.52 -6.41
C PHE A 270 21.01 12.12 -7.79
N LYS A 271 21.83 11.80 -8.81
CA LYS A 271 21.56 12.20 -10.20
C LYS A 271 20.22 11.68 -10.70
N TYR A 272 19.89 10.43 -10.39
CA TYR A 272 18.57 9.86 -10.67
C TYR A 272 17.46 10.58 -9.89
N SER A 273 17.62 10.72 -8.57
CA SER A 273 16.63 11.30 -7.65
C SER A 273 16.23 12.72 -8.04
N ASP A 274 17.18 13.54 -8.49
CA ASP A 274 16.94 14.92 -8.93
C ASP A 274 16.07 14.99 -10.21
N GLY A 275 16.25 14.00 -11.09
CA GLY A 275 15.55 13.89 -12.37
C GLY A 275 14.27 13.05 -12.35
N ALA A 276 13.99 12.30 -11.27
CA ALA A 276 12.88 11.37 -11.21
C ALA A 276 11.52 12.09 -11.29
N ARG A 277 10.66 11.65 -12.23
CA ARG A 277 9.30 12.19 -12.47
C ARG A 277 8.30 11.06 -12.67
N GLU A 278 8.43 10.01 -11.87
CA GLU A 278 7.59 8.81 -11.94
C GLU A 278 6.71 8.69 -10.70
N GLU A 279 5.64 7.90 -10.83
CA GLU A 279 4.66 7.66 -9.76
C GLU A 279 5.27 6.93 -8.55
N ARG A 280 6.28 6.08 -8.81
CA ARG A 280 7.01 5.32 -7.78
C ARG A 280 8.51 5.44 -8.00
N PRO A 281 9.13 6.55 -7.57
CA PRO A 281 10.56 6.71 -7.69
C PRO A 281 11.30 5.58 -6.96
N LEU A 282 12.44 5.15 -7.50
CA LEU A 282 13.37 4.27 -6.81
C LEU A 282 13.76 4.85 -5.46
N TYR A 283 13.76 3.97 -4.47
CA TYR A 283 13.96 4.31 -3.08
C TYR A 283 15.21 3.58 -2.57
N LEU A 284 16.18 4.32 -2.06
CA LEU A 284 17.38 3.75 -1.46
C LEU A 284 17.00 3.22 -0.09
N PHE A 285 17.21 1.92 0.13
CA PHE A 285 16.82 1.21 1.34
C PHE A 285 17.86 0.12 1.61
N ASP A 286 18.94 0.48 2.31
CA ASP A 286 20.11 -0.40 2.46
C ASP A 286 20.31 -0.87 3.91
N PRO A 287 20.26 -2.19 4.18
CA PRO A 287 20.41 -2.71 5.53
C PRO A 287 21.84 -2.68 6.08
N LYS A 288 22.81 -2.61 5.17
CA LYS A 288 24.24 -2.83 5.46
C LYS A 288 25.04 -1.54 5.38
N PHE A 289 24.38 -0.38 5.28
CA PHE A 289 25.05 0.91 5.11
C PHE A 289 26.15 1.18 6.15
N ALA A 290 25.89 0.81 7.42
CA ALA A 290 26.83 1.01 8.51
C ALA A 290 28.00 0.01 8.50
N GLU A 291 27.83 -1.17 7.90
CA GLU A 291 28.93 -2.13 7.67
C GLU A 291 29.76 -1.72 6.45
N LYS A 292 29.08 -1.28 5.39
CA LYS A 292 29.70 -0.79 4.15
C LYS A 292 30.50 0.51 4.39
N VAL A 293 29.98 1.40 5.23
CA VAL A 293 30.57 2.72 5.55
C VAL A 293 30.53 2.97 7.06
N PRO A 294 31.52 2.47 7.83
CA PRO A 294 31.52 2.55 9.31
C PRO A 294 31.38 3.94 9.91
N VAL A 295 31.86 4.99 9.21
CA VAL A 295 31.71 6.38 9.64
C VAL A 295 30.24 6.79 9.74
N MET A 296 29.39 6.31 8.82
CA MET A 296 27.94 6.57 8.88
C MET A 296 27.30 5.87 10.07
N GLY A 297 27.76 4.66 10.40
CA GLY A 297 27.33 3.95 11.60
C GLY A 297 27.73 4.65 12.91
N SER A 298 28.76 5.48 12.88
CA SER A 298 29.24 6.26 14.02
C SER A 298 28.62 7.67 14.10
N ASP A 299 27.85 8.08 13.08
CA ASP A 299 27.19 9.39 13.01
C ASP A 299 25.81 9.39 13.71
N TYR A 300 25.38 8.27 14.29
CA TYR A 300 24.15 8.14 15.06
C TYR A 300 24.28 7.09 16.18
N GLU A 301 23.35 7.11 17.12
CA GLU A 301 23.20 6.09 18.16
C GLU A 301 21.75 5.66 18.28
N VAL A 302 21.45 4.48 18.83
CA VAL A 302 20.04 4.08 19.06
C VAL A 302 19.43 4.96 20.16
N PRO A 303 18.27 5.62 19.94
CA PRO A 303 17.62 6.43 20.97
C PRO A 303 17.35 5.60 22.23
N GLN A 304 17.40 6.25 23.40
CA GLN A 304 17.36 5.56 24.70
C GLN A 304 16.18 4.59 24.89
N TYR A 305 15.03 4.91 24.28
CA TYR A 305 13.79 4.13 24.36
C TYR A 305 13.89 2.75 23.67
N PHE A 306 14.79 2.60 22.71
CA PHE A 306 14.87 1.44 21.81
C PHE A 306 16.17 0.64 21.98
N ARG A 307 16.90 0.87 23.09
CA ARG A 307 18.20 0.21 23.35
C ARG A 307 18.05 -1.26 23.74
N GLU A 308 16.89 -1.66 24.26
CA GLU A 308 16.57 -3.07 24.44
C GLU A 308 16.23 -3.69 23.09
N ASP A 309 17.15 -4.51 22.56
CA ASP A 309 16.96 -5.23 21.32
C ASP A 309 17.30 -6.71 21.53
N LEU A 310 16.27 -7.49 21.88
CA LEU A 310 16.37 -8.91 22.17
C LEU A 310 16.82 -9.71 20.96
N PHE A 311 16.56 -9.28 19.71
CA PHE A 311 17.10 -9.99 18.54
C PHE A 311 18.63 -9.94 18.46
N ALA A 312 19.29 -9.03 19.19
CA ALA A 312 20.74 -8.95 19.23
C ALA A 312 21.40 -10.23 19.81
N VAL A 313 20.68 -11.04 20.61
CA VAL A 313 21.23 -12.31 21.15
C VAL A 313 21.54 -13.34 20.07
N LEU A 314 20.95 -13.20 18.87
CA LEU A 314 21.25 -14.04 17.71
C LEU A 314 22.60 -13.71 17.06
N GLY A 315 23.26 -12.61 17.46
CA GLY A 315 24.52 -12.18 16.89
C GLY A 315 24.43 -11.98 15.38
N LYS A 316 25.24 -12.73 14.61
CA LYS A 316 25.27 -12.64 13.14
C LYS A 316 24.10 -13.36 12.44
N GLU A 317 23.37 -14.20 13.15
CA GLU A 317 22.20 -14.90 12.60
C GLU A 317 20.91 -14.06 12.70
N ARG A 318 20.99 -12.87 13.30
CA ARG A 318 19.85 -11.96 13.41
C ARG A 318 19.33 -11.56 12.02
N PRO A 319 18.02 -11.38 11.85
CA PRO A 319 17.48 -10.73 10.68
C PRO A 319 18.02 -9.29 10.49
N ASP A 320 18.06 -8.83 9.24
CA ASP A 320 18.25 -7.42 8.90
C ASP A 320 17.28 -6.57 9.75
N TYR A 321 17.82 -5.51 10.35
CA TYR A 321 17.12 -4.80 11.43
C TYR A 321 17.27 -3.28 11.38
N ARG A 322 18.19 -2.76 10.56
CA ARG A 322 18.45 -1.33 10.45
C ARG A 322 18.60 -0.98 8.99
N TRP A 323 18.08 0.16 8.58
CA TRP A 323 18.21 0.63 7.21
C TRP A 323 18.47 2.13 7.19
N ILE A 324 19.34 2.55 6.26
CA ILE A 324 19.31 3.93 5.78
C ILE A 324 18.29 4.02 4.66
N ILE A 325 17.53 5.11 4.70
CA ILE A 325 16.47 5.38 3.75
C ILE A 325 16.69 6.75 3.13
N ILE A 326 16.86 6.81 1.81
CA ILE A 326 17.03 8.07 1.06
C ILE A 326 16.06 8.05 -0.12
N GLY A 327 15.32 9.14 -0.33
CA GLY A 327 14.43 9.24 -1.48
C GLY A 327 13.96 10.65 -1.83
N PRO A 328 13.57 10.89 -3.10
CA PRO A 328 12.97 12.16 -3.54
C PRO A 328 11.53 12.32 -3.03
N ALA A 329 10.99 13.51 -3.19
CA ALA A 329 9.56 13.78 -2.95
C ALA A 329 8.66 12.81 -3.73
N GLY A 330 7.61 12.29 -3.09
CA GLY A 330 6.68 11.33 -3.66
C GLY A 330 7.13 9.86 -3.56
N SER A 331 8.39 9.59 -3.22
CA SER A 331 8.83 8.23 -2.86
C SER A 331 8.37 7.85 -1.44
N GLY A 332 8.35 6.56 -1.13
CA GLY A 332 7.92 6.08 0.18
C GLY A 332 7.55 4.60 0.17
N SER A 333 6.80 4.18 1.18
CA SER A 333 6.28 2.82 1.33
C SER A 333 4.76 2.86 1.40
N SER A 334 4.09 2.01 0.61
CA SER A 334 2.65 1.78 0.72
C SER A 334 2.29 1.10 2.05
N PHE A 335 1.01 0.84 2.29
CA PHE A 335 0.59 0.16 3.53
C PHE A 335 1.26 -1.20 3.69
N HIS A 336 1.91 -1.38 4.83
CA HIS A 336 2.51 -2.62 5.25
C HIS A 336 2.50 -2.72 6.78
N ILE A 337 2.78 -3.92 7.28
CA ILE A 337 3.10 -4.17 8.68
C ILE A 337 4.57 -4.58 8.71
N ASP A 338 5.30 -4.14 9.74
CA ASP A 338 6.69 -4.54 9.93
C ASP A 338 6.83 -6.07 10.04
N PRO A 339 7.85 -6.65 9.39
CA PRO A 339 8.02 -8.10 9.35
C PRO A 339 8.34 -8.68 10.72
N ASN A 340 8.22 -10.01 10.85
CA ASN A 340 8.60 -10.76 12.05
C ASN A 340 7.86 -10.33 13.33
N SER A 341 6.75 -9.57 13.21
CA SER A 341 6.01 -8.98 14.34
C SER A 341 6.86 -8.06 15.22
N THR A 342 7.90 -7.45 14.66
CA THR A 342 8.73 -6.47 15.38
C THR A 342 8.02 -5.13 15.53
N SER A 343 8.46 -4.34 16.50
CA SER A 343 8.21 -2.90 16.50
C SER A 343 9.34 -2.17 15.79
N ALA A 344 9.11 -0.93 15.38
CA ALA A 344 10.12 -0.12 14.72
C ALA A 344 10.15 1.31 15.24
N TRP A 345 11.27 1.97 14.98
CA TRP A 345 11.38 3.42 15.08
C TRP A 345 12.00 3.99 13.80
N ASN A 346 11.58 5.19 13.42
CA ASN A 346 12.09 5.90 12.24
C ASN A 346 12.49 7.33 12.60
N ALA A 347 13.78 7.64 12.47
CA ALA A 347 14.36 8.94 12.74
C ALA A 347 14.58 9.71 11.43
N VAL A 348 13.94 10.86 11.29
CA VAL A 348 14.12 11.72 10.11
C VAL A 348 15.33 12.62 10.33
N ILE A 349 16.35 12.50 9.47
CA ILE A 349 17.59 13.27 9.52
C ILE A 349 17.49 14.53 8.68
N LYS A 350 16.86 14.40 7.50
CA LYS A 350 16.62 15.49 6.55
C LYS A 350 15.24 15.31 5.94
N GLY A 351 14.58 16.44 5.68
CA GLY A 351 13.28 16.48 5.01
C GLY A 351 12.12 16.21 5.95
N SER A 352 11.02 15.73 5.37
CA SER A 352 9.79 15.43 6.09
C SER A 352 9.02 14.29 5.43
N LYS A 353 8.27 13.56 6.27
CA LYS A 353 7.49 12.38 5.89
C LYS A 353 6.09 12.50 6.44
N LYS A 354 5.07 12.29 5.59
CA LYS A 354 3.68 12.09 6.05
C LYS A 354 3.49 10.62 6.38
N TRP A 355 2.97 10.36 7.56
CA TRP A 355 2.62 9.04 8.07
C TRP A 355 1.11 8.89 8.21
N VAL A 356 0.61 7.72 7.85
CA VAL A 356 -0.77 7.28 8.10
C VAL A 356 -0.70 5.89 8.69
N LEU A 357 -1.20 5.72 9.92
CA LEU A 357 -1.16 4.48 10.67
C LEU A 357 -2.56 4.00 11.05
N PHE A 358 -2.84 2.73 10.85
CA PHE A 358 -4.05 2.05 11.31
C PHE A 358 -3.69 0.99 12.35
N PRO A 359 -4.53 0.83 13.40
CA PRO A 359 -4.29 -0.17 14.42
C PRO A 359 -4.38 -1.59 13.83
N PRO A 360 -3.76 -2.61 14.47
CA PRO A 360 -3.63 -3.96 13.91
C PRO A 360 -4.93 -4.63 13.47
N GLU A 361 -6.02 -4.34 14.17
CA GLU A 361 -7.37 -4.85 13.92
C GLU A 361 -8.12 -4.15 12.78
N VAL A 362 -7.52 -3.10 12.19
CA VAL A 362 -8.11 -2.32 11.11
C VAL A 362 -7.28 -2.45 9.85
N VAL A 363 -7.85 -3.09 8.82
CA VAL A 363 -7.28 -3.08 7.48
C VAL A 363 -7.57 -1.73 6.81
N PRO A 364 -6.55 -1.02 6.27
CA PRO A 364 -6.75 0.25 5.59
C PRO A 364 -7.67 0.12 4.35
N PRO A 365 -8.46 1.15 4.00
CA PRO A 365 -9.30 1.10 2.81
C PRO A 365 -8.49 0.87 1.53
N GLY A 366 -9.00 0.05 0.61
CA GLY A 366 -8.31 -0.36 -0.62
C GLY A 366 -7.15 -1.35 -0.41
N VAL A 367 -6.90 -1.78 0.83
CA VAL A 367 -5.91 -2.81 1.15
C VAL A 367 -6.63 -4.14 1.38
N HIS A 368 -6.13 -5.19 0.76
CA HIS A 368 -6.71 -6.53 0.82
C HIS A 368 -5.59 -7.55 1.11
N PRO A 369 -5.31 -7.85 2.39
CA PRO A 369 -4.39 -8.92 2.76
C PRO A 369 -4.99 -10.30 2.48
N SER A 370 -4.16 -11.25 2.07
CA SER A 370 -4.54 -12.65 1.99
C SER A 370 -4.83 -13.22 3.39
N PRO A 371 -5.65 -14.29 3.52
CA PRO A 371 -6.00 -14.87 4.81
C PRO A 371 -4.79 -15.30 5.67
N ASP A 372 -3.70 -15.68 5.01
CA ASP A 372 -2.44 -16.10 5.63
C ASP A 372 -1.44 -14.95 5.86
N GLY A 373 -1.77 -13.74 5.38
CA GLY A 373 -0.95 -12.53 5.48
C GLY A 373 0.29 -12.52 4.56
N ALA A 374 0.43 -13.48 3.65
CA ALA A 374 1.58 -13.59 2.76
C ALA A 374 1.56 -12.57 1.60
N GLU A 375 0.36 -12.25 1.12
CA GLU A 375 0.16 -11.31 0.02
C GLU A 375 -0.73 -10.15 0.48
N VAL A 376 -0.40 -8.95 -0.01
CA VAL A 376 -1.19 -7.75 0.28
C VAL A 376 -1.42 -7.03 -1.04
N ALA A 377 -2.66 -7.04 -1.50
CA ALA A 377 -3.07 -6.16 -2.59
C ALA A 377 -3.31 -4.76 -2.02
N CYS A 378 -2.67 -3.76 -2.61
CA CYS A 378 -2.81 -2.34 -2.26
C CYS A 378 -2.88 -1.51 -3.55
N PRO A 379 -3.34 -0.24 -3.48
CA PRO A 379 -3.26 0.66 -4.63
C PRO A 379 -1.83 0.73 -5.15
N VAL A 380 -1.68 0.91 -6.46
CA VAL A 380 -0.40 0.85 -7.17
C VAL A 380 0.57 1.89 -6.61
N SER A 381 0.07 3.07 -6.25
CA SER A 381 0.86 4.12 -5.61
C SER A 381 0.21 4.74 -4.38
N ILE A 382 1.06 5.43 -3.61
CA ILE A 382 0.63 6.13 -2.41
C ILE A 382 -0.34 7.28 -2.77
N ILE A 383 -0.07 8.02 -3.85
CA ILE A 383 -0.91 9.13 -4.29
C ILE A 383 -2.28 8.63 -4.74
N GLU A 384 -2.32 7.49 -5.46
CA GLU A 384 -3.59 6.84 -5.81
C GLU A 384 -4.43 6.54 -4.57
N TRP A 385 -3.80 6.04 -3.49
CA TRP A 385 -4.52 5.81 -2.24
C TRP A 385 -5.13 7.09 -1.66
N PHE A 386 -4.36 8.19 -1.66
CA PHE A 386 -4.86 9.48 -1.20
C PHE A 386 -6.04 10.00 -2.03
N MET A 387 -5.98 9.81 -3.35
CA MET A 387 -7.05 10.24 -4.25
C MET A 387 -8.35 9.48 -4.03
N ASN A 388 -8.26 8.16 -3.95
CA ASN A 388 -9.43 7.29 -4.06
C ASN A 388 -10.01 6.91 -2.69
N PHE A 389 -9.18 6.80 -1.66
CA PHE A 389 -9.57 6.16 -0.40
C PHE A 389 -9.43 7.07 0.83
N TYR A 390 -8.61 8.11 0.80
CA TYR A 390 -8.37 8.95 2.00
C TYR A 390 -9.64 9.65 2.51
N ARG A 391 -10.54 10.06 1.61
CA ARG A 391 -11.81 10.71 1.99
C ARG A 391 -12.69 9.78 2.85
N GLU A 392 -12.63 8.47 2.64
CA GLU A 392 -13.37 7.48 3.44
C GLU A 392 -12.92 7.48 4.90
N THR A 393 -11.66 7.82 5.19
CA THR A 393 -11.15 7.87 6.57
C THR A 393 -11.86 8.90 7.46
N LYS A 394 -12.57 9.88 6.87
CA LYS A 394 -13.30 10.93 7.60
C LYS A 394 -14.54 10.39 8.33
N SER A 395 -15.20 9.36 7.77
CA SER A 395 -16.44 8.78 8.30
C SER A 395 -16.23 7.58 9.23
N TRP A 396 -14.98 7.14 9.43
CA TRP A 396 -14.66 5.97 10.24
C TRP A 396 -14.78 6.22 11.75
N LYS A 397 -15.34 5.23 12.46
CA LYS A 397 -15.44 5.24 13.94
C LYS A 397 -14.06 5.27 14.59
N ARG A 398 -13.10 4.50 14.07
CA ARG A 398 -11.69 4.54 14.47
C ARG A 398 -10.87 5.14 13.34
N ARG A 399 -10.52 6.41 13.51
CA ARG A 399 -9.73 7.16 12.53
C ARG A 399 -8.26 6.70 12.56
N PRO A 400 -7.55 6.80 11.43
CA PRO A 400 -6.11 6.59 11.42
C PRO A 400 -5.39 7.60 12.32
N VAL A 401 -4.25 7.17 12.84
CA VAL A 401 -3.26 8.05 13.47
C VAL A 401 -2.38 8.62 12.36
N GLU A 402 -2.21 9.92 12.30
CA GLU A 402 -1.52 10.61 11.23
C GLU A 402 -0.59 11.68 11.80
N CYS A 403 0.53 11.90 11.13
CA CYS A 403 1.41 13.03 11.44
C CYS A 403 2.32 13.37 10.27
N VAL A 404 2.89 14.57 10.31
CA VAL A 404 4.08 14.90 9.52
C VAL A 404 5.29 14.85 10.45
N CYS A 405 6.16 13.87 10.21
CA CYS A 405 7.42 13.70 10.92
C CYS A 405 8.53 14.46 10.19
N LYS A 406 9.18 15.40 10.89
CA LYS A 406 10.16 16.35 10.36
C LYS A 406 11.58 15.98 10.80
N ALA A 407 12.58 16.57 10.14
CA ALA A 407 13.97 16.43 10.55
C ALA A 407 14.19 16.72 12.04
N GLY A 408 14.83 15.80 12.76
CA GLY A 408 15.03 15.84 14.20
C GLY A 408 14.00 15.06 15.02
N GLU A 409 12.91 14.60 14.40
CA GLU A 409 11.84 13.83 15.05
C GLU A 409 12.00 12.32 14.81
N VAL A 410 11.51 11.52 15.75
CA VAL A 410 11.52 10.04 15.69
C VAL A 410 10.12 9.52 15.93
N ILE A 411 9.57 8.74 14.99
CA ILE A 411 8.29 8.06 15.20
C ILE A 411 8.52 6.63 15.71
N PHE A 412 7.75 6.23 16.72
CA PHE A 412 7.62 4.85 17.18
C PHE A 412 6.43 4.18 16.49
N VAL A 413 6.67 3.02 15.88
CA VAL A 413 5.68 2.18 15.20
C VAL A 413 5.56 0.87 15.99
N PRO A 414 4.48 0.69 16.77
CA PRO A 414 4.26 -0.53 17.54
C PRO A 414 4.01 -1.74 16.65
N ASN A 415 4.17 -2.95 17.20
CA ASN A 415 4.04 -4.15 16.37
C ASN A 415 2.59 -4.31 15.86
N GLY A 416 2.47 -4.79 14.62
CA GLY A 416 1.18 -5.07 13.98
C GLY A 416 0.47 -3.85 13.40
N TRP A 417 0.97 -2.62 13.57
CA TRP A 417 0.33 -1.44 13.00
C TRP A 417 0.55 -1.36 11.48
N TRP A 418 -0.55 -1.26 10.74
CA TRP A 418 -0.51 -0.90 9.32
C TRP A 418 -0.01 0.53 9.18
N HIS A 419 0.97 0.76 8.32
CA HIS A 419 1.48 2.11 8.12
C HIS A 419 1.90 2.36 6.67
N LEU A 420 1.65 3.58 6.23
CA LEU A 420 2.04 4.14 4.94
C LEU A 420 2.85 5.41 5.17
N VAL A 421 3.89 5.60 4.37
CA VAL A 421 4.82 6.73 4.49
C VAL A 421 5.10 7.32 3.13
N ILE A 422 4.94 8.64 2.99
CA ILE A 422 5.34 9.38 1.78
C ILE A 422 6.30 10.52 2.13
N ASN A 423 7.39 10.61 1.38
CA ASN A 423 8.34 11.72 1.45
C ASN A 423 7.71 12.96 0.83
N LEU A 424 7.57 14.04 1.60
CA LEU A 424 7.02 15.31 1.10
C LEU A 424 8.07 16.12 0.34
N GLU A 425 9.34 15.86 0.62
CA GLU A 425 10.51 16.46 0.02
C GLU A 425 11.64 15.43 -0.07
N GLU A 426 12.83 15.82 -0.53
CA GLU A 426 13.99 14.94 -0.45
C GLU A 426 14.33 14.64 1.01
N SER A 427 14.28 13.35 1.36
CA SER A 427 14.36 12.91 2.74
C SER A 427 15.47 11.89 2.95
N ILE A 428 16.12 12.00 4.12
CA ILE A 428 17.09 11.02 4.64
C ILE A 428 16.60 10.59 6.01
N ALA A 429 16.51 9.28 6.26
CA ALA A 429 16.10 8.73 7.54
C ALA A 429 16.87 7.45 7.88
N ILE A 430 16.87 7.11 9.17
CA ILE A 430 17.31 5.82 9.68
C ILE A 430 16.11 5.15 10.33
N THR A 431 15.87 3.89 10.02
CA THR A 431 14.84 3.09 10.68
C THR A 431 15.46 1.84 11.27
N GLN A 432 14.97 1.39 12.42
CA GLN A 432 15.31 0.07 12.94
C GLN A 432 14.10 -0.66 13.48
N ASN A 433 14.10 -1.96 13.25
CA ASN A 433 13.17 -2.91 13.85
C ASN A 433 13.85 -3.54 15.05
N TYR A 434 13.11 -3.69 16.14
CA TYR A 434 13.65 -4.20 17.40
C TYR A 434 12.62 -5.05 18.14
N VAL A 435 13.13 -5.89 19.02
CA VAL A 435 12.32 -6.72 19.92
C VAL A 435 12.63 -6.31 21.34
N SER A 436 11.62 -5.90 22.09
CA SER A 436 11.70 -5.66 23.52
C SER A 436 10.90 -6.71 24.28
N ARG A 437 10.95 -6.67 25.61
CA ARG A 437 10.09 -7.52 26.44
C ARG A 437 8.60 -7.28 26.17
N SER A 438 8.23 -6.08 25.72
CA SER A 438 6.85 -5.70 25.41
C SER A 438 6.26 -6.45 24.21
N ASN A 439 7.09 -6.78 23.21
CA ASN A 439 6.63 -7.46 21.98
C ASN A 439 7.23 -8.87 21.79
N LEU A 440 8.05 -9.37 22.70
CA LEU A 440 8.72 -10.69 22.59
C LEU A 440 7.74 -11.84 22.34
N LEU A 441 6.64 -11.90 23.09
CA LEU A 441 5.64 -12.97 22.92
C LEU A 441 4.98 -12.90 21.53
N ASN A 442 4.68 -11.69 21.04
CA ASN A 442 4.11 -11.49 19.70
C ASN A 442 5.05 -11.96 18.60
N VAL A 443 6.35 -11.77 18.77
CA VAL A 443 7.40 -12.23 17.84
C VAL A 443 7.51 -13.76 17.89
N LEU A 444 7.58 -14.36 19.08
CA LEU A 444 7.63 -15.81 19.23
C LEU A 444 6.40 -16.50 18.64
N ASP A 445 5.21 -15.96 18.87
CA ASP A 445 3.96 -16.47 18.31
C ASP A 445 3.93 -16.37 16.78
N PHE A 446 4.44 -15.26 16.22
CA PHE A 446 4.58 -15.11 14.77
C PHE A 446 5.53 -16.15 14.19
N LEU A 447 6.72 -16.31 14.79
CA LEU A 447 7.75 -17.23 14.31
C LEU A 447 7.34 -18.71 14.42
N LYS A 448 6.36 -19.02 15.27
CA LYS A 448 5.81 -20.38 15.46
C LYS A 448 4.71 -20.75 14.45
N ARG A 449 4.21 -19.79 13.66
CA ARG A 449 3.11 -20.05 12.71
C ARG A 449 3.53 -21.08 11.66
N PRO A 450 2.60 -21.93 11.17
CA PRO A 450 2.92 -22.95 10.15
C PRO A 450 3.54 -22.39 8.87
N ASN A 451 3.16 -21.17 8.49
CA ASN A 451 3.66 -20.46 7.31
C ASN A 451 4.77 -19.44 7.63
N ALA A 452 5.33 -19.44 8.85
CA ALA A 452 6.35 -18.47 9.24
C ALA A 452 7.58 -18.50 8.31
N SER A 453 7.95 -19.66 7.78
CA SER A 453 9.08 -19.80 6.85
C SER A 453 8.90 -19.00 5.54
N GLU A 454 7.67 -18.73 5.14
CA GLU A 454 7.33 -17.90 3.97
C GLU A 454 7.31 -16.41 4.31
N LEU A 455 6.82 -16.07 5.51
CA LEU A 455 6.63 -14.69 5.99
C LEU A 455 7.88 -14.06 6.61
N VAL A 456 8.77 -14.87 7.19
CA VAL A 456 10.00 -14.38 7.83
C VAL A 456 10.87 -13.69 6.80
N SER A 457 11.32 -12.48 7.14
CA SER A 457 12.18 -11.67 6.27
C SER A 457 13.45 -11.21 6.98
N GLY A 458 14.41 -10.70 6.20
CA GLY A 458 15.70 -10.22 6.70
C GLY A 458 16.72 -11.32 7.05
N THR A 459 16.40 -12.61 6.86
CA THR A 459 17.34 -13.71 7.11
C THR A 459 17.24 -14.83 6.07
N THR A 460 18.32 -15.58 5.92
CA THR A 460 18.39 -16.80 5.10
C THR A 460 17.83 -18.02 5.83
N ASP A 461 17.92 -18.06 7.16
CA ASP A 461 17.41 -19.18 7.96
C ASP A 461 15.99 -18.88 8.47
N ARG A 462 15.02 -19.03 7.56
CA ARG A 462 13.61 -18.75 7.85
C ARG A 462 12.91 -19.86 8.62
N VAL A 463 13.48 -21.07 8.62
CA VAL A 463 12.84 -22.26 9.18
C VAL A 463 13.16 -22.41 10.66
N ASN A 464 14.41 -22.21 11.06
CA ASN A 464 14.85 -22.50 12.43
C ASN A 464 14.90 -21.25 13.33
N LEU A 465 14.44 -20.10 12.83
CA LEU A 465 14.56 -18.83 13.55
C LEU A 465 13.85 -18.86 14.91
N TYR A 466 12.69 -19.52 15.01
CA TYR A 466 11.97 -19.68 16.27
C TYR A 466 12.81 -20.37 17.35
N ASP A 467 13.32 -21.57 17.05
CA ASP A 467 14.06 -22.38 18.02
C ASP A 467 15.39 -21.73 18.40
N LYS A 468 16.10 -21.16 17.42
CA LYS A 468 17.34 -20.41 17.66
C LYS A 468 17.09 -19.19 18.54
N PHE A 469 16.07 -18.40 18.24
CA PHE A 469 15.78 -17.19 18.99
C PHE A 469 15.33 -17.50 20.42
N LYS A 470 14.39 -18.44 20.58
CA LYS A 470 13.94 -18.89 21.89
C LYS A 470 15.09 -19.46 22.73
N GLY A 471 15.92 -20.32 22.14
CA GLY A 471 17.07 -20.92 22.83
C GLY A 471 18.11 -19.88 23.24
N ALA A 472 18.41 -18.91 22.37
CA ALA A 472 19.35 -17.83 22.68
C ALA A 472 18.82 -16.89 23.78
N ILE A 473 17.51 -16.62 23.80
CA ILE A 473 16.88 -15.85 24.88
C ILE A 473 16.94 -16.59 26.21
N GLU A 474 16.60 -17.88 26.25
CA GLU A 474 16.69 -18.67 27.50
C GLU A 474 18.14 -18.82 28.00
N ALA A 475 19.12 -18.82 27.09
CA ALA A 475 20.53 -18.83 27.47
C ALA A 475 21.02 -17.48 28.03
N ALA A 476 20.60 -16.37 27.41
CA ALA A 476 21.04 -15.01 27.80
C ALA A 476 20.23 -14.44 28.98
N PHE A 477 18.94 -14.74 29.06
CA PHE A 477 17.98 -14.22 30.03
C PHE A 477 17.04 -15.32 30.55
N PRO A 478 17.56 -16.32 31.30
CA PRO A 478 16.79 -17.49 31.73
C PRO A 478 15.47 -17.12 32.44
N GLY A 479 14.36 -17.76 32.06
CA GLY A 479 13.06 -17.57 32.69
C GLY A 479 12.26 -16.35 32.22
N THR A 480 12.85 -15.47 31.40
CA THR A 480 12.18 -14.26 30.91
C THR A 480 10.90 -14.57 30.12
N ILE A 481 10.92 -15.57 29.25
CA ILE A 481 9.74 -15.94 28.44
C ILE A 481 8.61 -16.40 29.35
N LYS A 482 8.92 -17.30 30.29
CA LYS A 482 7.94 -17.83 31.25
C LYS A 482 7.34 -16.74 32.15
N ASP A 483 8.15 -15.79 32.62
CA ASP A 483 7.67 -14.67 33.43
C ASP A 483 6.74 -13.75 32.64
N LEU A 484 7.04 -13.51 31.35
CA LEU A 484 6.17 -12.74 30.46
C LEU A 484 4.87 -13.47 30.16
N GLU A 485 4.91 -14.78 29.91
CA GLU A 485 3.72 -15.62 29.72
C GLU A 485 2.80 -15.56 30.96
N LEU A 486 3.38 -15.66 32.16
CA LEU A 486 2.62 -15.56 33.42
C LEU A 486 1.96 -14.19 33.57
N LYS A 487 2.71 -13.10 33.38
CA LYS A 487 2.18 -11.73 33.43
C LYS A 487 1.10 -11.49 32.39
N ALA A 488 1.25 -12.02 31.17
CA ALA A 488 0.24 -11.90 30.13
C ALA A 488 -1.05 -12.63 30.51
N ALA A 489 -0.95 -13.83 31.08
CA ALA A 489 -2.09 -14.59 31.58
C ALA A 489 -2.80 -13.86 32.75
N GLU A 490 -2.05 -13.28 33.68
CA GLU A 490 -2.60 -12.45 34.76
C GLU A 490 -3.34 -11.22 34.24
N LYS A 491 -2.73 -10.45 33.33
CA LYS A 491 -3.38 -9.28 32.67
C LYS A 491 -4.66 -9.69 31.92
N MET A 492 -4.67 -10.83 31.23
CA MET A 492 -5.88 -11.35 30.57
C MET A 492 -6.96 -11.76 31.56
N ALA A 493 -6.59 -12.36 32.70
CA ALA A 493 -7.53 -12.73 33.76
C ALA A 493 -8.13 -11.48 34.45
N GLU A 494 -7.34 -10.43 34.66
CA GLU A 494 -7.81 -9.16 35.21
C GLU A 494 -8.77 -8.44 34.28
N LYS A 495 -8.48 -8.39 32.96
CA LYS A 495 -9.41 -7.82 31.96
C LYS A 495 -10.73 -8.58 31.87
N LYS A 496 -10.76 -9.87 32.24
CA LYS A 496 -11.96 -10.71 32.27
C LYS A 496 -12.75 -10.60 33.59
N LYS A 497 -12.22 -9.93 34.63
CA LYS A 497 -13.00 -9.69 35.86
C LYS A 497 -14.06 -8.64 35.54
N PRO A 498 -15.36 -8.91 35.79
CA PRO A 498 -16.40 -7.92 35.58
C PRO A 498 -16.09 -6.70 36.45
N THR A 499 -16.20 -5.52 35.85
CA THR A 499 -16.01 -4.27 36.59
C THR A 499 -17.06 -4.15 37.70
N PHE A 500 -16.71 -3.50 38.82
CA PHE A 500 -17.64 -3.31 39.95
C PHE A 500 -19.01 -2.77 39.50
N TRP A 501 -19.04 -1.92 38.48
CA TRP A 501 -20.27 -1.39 37.90
C TRP A 501 -21.12 -2.43 37.15
N GLU A 502 -20.50 -3.40 36.47
CA GLU A 502 -21.21 -4.54 35.86
C GLU A 502 -21.79 -5.47 36.92
N SER A 503 -21.15 -5.60 38.10
CA SER A 503 -21.69 -6.40 39.21
C SER A 503 -22.81 -5.70 40.00
N VAL A 504 -22.86 -4.36 39.99
CA VAL A 504 -23.84 -3.57 40.73
C VAL A 504 -25.13 -3.32 39.92
N THR A 505 -25.09 -3.40 38.60
CA THR A 505 -26.29 -3.35 37.75
C THR A 505 -27.17 -4.59 37.88
N ASP A 506 -26.62 -5.75 38.27
CA ASP A 506 -27.40 -6.96 38.57
C ASP A 506 -28.08 -6.94 39.95
N SER A 507 -27.77 -5.97 40.80
CA SER A 507 -28.26 -5.93 42.19
C SER A 507 -29.52 -5.06 42.40
N LYS A 508 -30.13 -4.53 41.35
CA LYS A 508 -31.34 -3.68 41.43
C LYS A 508 -32.51 -4.18 40.58
N VAL A 509 -32.93 -5.43 40.78
CA VAL A 509 -34.31 -5.87 40.47
C VAL A 509 -34.81 -6.77 41.60
N GLY A 510 -35.09 -6.17 42.76
CA GLY A 510 -35.62 -6.88 43.92
C GLY A 510 -36.57 -5.99 44.71
N ALA A 511 -37.81 -5.86 44.24
CA ALA A 511 -38.90 -5.29 45.03
C ALA A 511 -40.25 -5.91 44.64
N PHE A 512 -40.82 -6.63 45.61
CA PHE A 512 -42.24 -6.94 45.80
C PHE A 512 -42.98 -7.81 44.76
N LYS A 513 -43.19 -9.08 45.12
CA LYS A 513 -44.53 -9.59 45.45
C LYS A 513 -44.45 -10.96 46.15
N GLN A 514 -45.07 -11.02 47.33
CA GLN A 514 -45.35 -12.25 48.08
C GLN A 514 -46.49 -13.04 47.41
N GLY A 515 -46.35 -14.36 47.39
CA GLY A 515 -47.38 -15.35 47.08
C GLY A 515 -46.87 -16.76 47.35
N PHE A 516 -47.54 -17.50 48.23
CA PHE A 516 -47.22 -18.83 48.78
C PHE A 516 -47.36 -19.99 47.75
N PRO A 517 -46.89 -21.22 48.08
CA PRO A 517 -46.19 -22.13 47.18
C PRO A 517 -47.02 -23.28 46.63
N THR A 518 -46.56 -23.92 45.55
CA THR A 518 -46.69 -25.37 45.34
C THR A 518 -45.55 -25.90 44.46
N MET A 519 -45.17 -27.14 44.77
CA MET A 519 -44.18 -28.00 44.10
C MET A 519 -44.53 -28.23 42.62
N ASP A 520 -43.51 -28.39 41.78
CA ASP A 520 -43.22 -29.65 41.07
C ASP A 520 -42.05 -29.44 40.07
N GLU A 521 -41.04 -30.31 40.18
CA GLU A 521 -40.12 -30.62 39.10
C GLU A 521 -40.89 -31.39 38.02
N GLU A 522 -40.93 -30.85 36.80
CA GLU A 522 -40.74 -31.52 35.50
C GLU A 522 -41.37 -30.68 34.37
N ASN A 523 -40.69 -30.65 33.21
CA ASN A 523 -41.11 -30.08 31.92
C ASN A 523 -41.19 -28.54 31.77
N LYS A 524 -40.12 -27.94 31.23
CA LYS A 524 -40.20 -26.79 30.32
C LYS A 524 -39.35 -27.01 29.06
N LYS A 525 -39.88 -27.82 28.14
CA LYS A 525 -39.64 -27.62 26.70
C LYS A 525 -40.65 -26.57 26.22
N GLY A 526 -40.16 -25.47 25.67
CA GLY A 526 -41.01 -24.48 24.98
C GLY A 526 -40.88 -23.04 25.48
N ALA A 527 -39.68 -22.51 25.56
CA ALA A 527 -39.49 -21.05 25.47
C ALA A 527 -39.10 -20.72 24.03
N ASP A 528 -39.76 -19.75 23.39
CA ASP A 528 -39.27 -19.17 22.15
C ASP A 528 -38.04 -18.31 22.46
N VAL A 529 -37.02 -18.39 21.61
CA VAL A 529 -35.83 -17.56 21.64
C VAL A 529 -35.94 -16.49 20.56
N GLU A 530 -35.43 -15.29 20.83
CA GLU A 530 -35.46 -14.17 19.91
C GLU A 530 -34.05 -13.90 19.37
N ILE A 531 -33.91 -13.96 18.04
CA ILE A 531 -32.63 -13.76 17.35
C ILE A 531 -32.69 -12.56 16.42
N LYS A 532 -31.52 -11.97 16.12
CA LYS A 532 -31.37 -10.89 15.15
C LYS A 532 -30.85 -11.46 13.83
N VAL A 533 -31.55 -11.19 12.73
CA VAL A 533 -31.15 -11.62 11.39
C VAL A 533 -30.60 -10.43 10.62
N LEU A 534 -29.44 -10.57 9.99
CA LEU A 534 -28.77 -9.53 9.21
C LEU A 534 -28.76 -9.87 7.71
N PHE A 535 -29.12 -8.91 6.87
CA PHE A 535 -29.13 -9.05 5.41
C PHE A 535 -28.05 -8.17 4.76
N PHE A 536 -27.19 -8.79 3.95
CA PHE A 536 -26.11 -8.09 3.25
C PHE A 536 -26.35 -8.03 1.75
N ALA A 537 -25.85 -6.96 1.11
CA ALA A 537 -25.80 -6.78 -0.35
C ALA A 537 -27.10 -7.24 -1.06
N ARG A 538 -27.00 -8.20 -2.00
CA ARG A 538 -28.15 -8.72 -2.76
C ARG A 538 -29.24 -9.33 -1.86
N ALA A 539 -28.89 -9.89 -0.70
CA ALA A 539 -29.88 -10.37 0.27
C ALA A 539 -30.72 -9.22 0.87
N ARG A 540 -30.10 -8.07 1.13
CA ARG A 540 -30.82 -6.85 1.58
C ARG A 540 -31.80 -6.37 0.52
N ASP A 541 -31.40 -6.35 -0.74
CA ASP A 541 -32.24 -5.91 -1.85
C ASP A 541 -33.44 -6.85 -2.05
N LEU A 542 -33.21 -8.16 -1.94
CA LEU A 542 -34.25 -9.19 -2.02
C LEU A 542 -35.17 -9.21 -0.79
N ALA A 543 -34.67 -8.81 0.39
CA ALA A 543 -35.45 -8.63 1.61
C ALA A 543 -36.26 -7.31 1.63
N GLY A 544 -36.27 -6.54 0.53
CA GLY A 544 -37.04 -5.30 0.42
C GLY A 544 -36.33 -4.08 1.00
N GLY A 545 -35.00 -4.07 1.04
CA GLY A 545 -34.17 -2.98 1.56
C GLY A 545 -33.91 -3.04 3.07
N VAL A 546 -34.42 -4.06 3.76
CA VAL A 546 -34.27 -4.25 5.21
C VAL A 546 -32.88 -4.80 5.51
N SER A 547 -32.08 -4.08 6.33
CA SER A 547 -30.74 -4.51 6.73
C SER A 547 -30.73 -5.50 7.89
N GLU A 548 -31.77 -5.49 8.72
CA GLU A 548 -31.88 -6.36 9.89
C GLU A 548 -33.34 -6.61 10.29
N MET A 549 -33.62 -7.76 10.90
CA MET A 549 -34.94 -8.07 11.45
C MET A 549 -34.84 -8.94 12.72
N MET A 550 -35.82 -8.83 13.62
CA MET A 550 -35.95 -9.75 14.74
C MET A 550 -36.78 -10.97 14.33
N LEU A 551 -36.34 -12.17 14.72
CA LEU A 551 -37.00 -13.43 14.43
C LEU A 551 -37.16 -14.25 15.71
N GLN A 552 -38.42 -14.61 16.03
CA GLN A 552 -38.72 -15.52 17.13
C GLN A 552 -38.81 -16.97 16.63
N VAL A 553 -38.04 -17.85 17.26
CA VAL A 553 -37.97 -19.28 16.94
C VAL A 553 -38.03 -20.14 18.21
N PRO A 554 -38.60 -21.35 18.17
CA PRO A 554 -38.58 -22.24 19.33
C PRO A 554 -37.15 -22.53 19.80
N SER A 555 -36.93 -22.61 21.11
CA SER A 555 -35.64 -23.04 21.66
C SER A 555 -35.20 -24.39 21.08
N GLY A 556 -33.93 -24.45 20.62
CA GLY A 556 -33.38 -25.61 19.92
C GLY A 556 -33.55 -25.58 18.39
N SER A 557 -34.11 -24.50 17.84
CA SER A 557 -34.16 -24.29 16.39
C SER A 557 -32.75 -24.19 15.79
N THR A 558 -32.62 -24.63 14.55
CA THR A 558 -31.39 -24.54 13.77
C THR A 558 -31.38 -23.30 12.86
N ALA A 559 -30.22 -22.97 12.28
CA ALA A 559 -30.11 -21.95 11.26
C ALA A 559 -31.00 -22.27 10.04
N GLN A 560 -31.20 -23.55 9.70
CA GLN A 560 -32.13 -24.00 8.66
C GLN A 560 -33.60 -23.68 8.99
N ASP A 561 -34.01 -23.87 10.24
CA ASP A 561 -35.36 -23.54 10.70
C ASP A 561 -35.60 -22.03 10.64
N CYS A 562 -34.57 -21.25 10.98
CA CYS A 562 -34.58 -19.79 10.85
C CYS A 562 -34.71 -19.37 9.38
N LEU A 563 -33.91 -19.95 8.48
CA LEU A 563 -33.97 -19.72 7.04
C LEU A 563 -35.36 -20.00 6.45
N SER A 564 -35.97 -21.13 6.84
CA SER A 564 -37.31 -21.50 6.37
C SER A 564 -38.38 -20.45 6.76
N LYS A 565 -38.28 -19.90 7.98
CA LYS A 565 -39.15 -18.80 8.41
C LYS A 565 -38.83 -17.48 7.70
N ILE A 566 -37.56 -17.22 7.41
CA ILE A 566 -37.12 -16.02 6.67
C ILE A 566 -37.66 -16.06 5.24
N PHE A 567 -37.56 -17.19 4.53
CA PHE A 567 -38.11 -17.34 3.17
C PHE A 567 -39.64 -17.21 3.14
N THR A 568 -40.32 -17.63 4.21
CA THR A 568 -41.77 -17.39 4.35
C THR A 568 -42.09 -15.88 4.45
N LYS A 569 -41.25 -15.09 5.14
CA LYS A 569 -41.44 -13.64 5.28
C LYS A 569 -40.92 -12.84 4.07
N HIS A 570 -39.87 -13.33 3.41
CA HIS A 570 -39.22 -12.69 2.26
C HIS A 570 -38.99 -13.72 1.13
N PRO A 571 -40.04 -14.07 0.35
CA PRO A 571 -39.98 -15.16 -0.64
C PRO A 571 -38.94 -14.95 -1.76
N ARG A 572 -38.55 -13.70 -2.03
CA ARG A 572 -37.55 -13.37 -3.06
C ARG A 572 -36.13 -13.79 -2.66
N LEU A 573 -35.87 -14.06 -1.39
CA LEU A 573 -34.56 -14.57 -0.94
C LEU A 573 -34.27 -15.99 -1.43
N GLU A 574 -35.29 -16.75 -1.86
CA GLU A 574 -35.12 -18.07 -2.45
C GLU A 574 -34.22 -18.02 -3.70
N GLU A 575 -34.17 -16.88 -4.41
CA GLU A 575 -33.31 -16.66 -5.60
C GLU A 575 -31.81 -16.88 -5.33
N ILE A 576 -31.36 -16.71 -4.08
CA ILE A 576 -29.97 -16.83 -3.68
C ILE A 576 -29.70 -18.03 -2.77
N ARG A 577 -30.68 -18.94 -2.60
CA ARG A 577 -30.58 -20.10 -1.67
C ARG A 577 -29.37 -20.98 -1.93
N GLU A 578 -29.13 -21.32 -3.19
CA GLU A 578 -28.03 -22.22 -3.58
C GLU A 578 -26.64 -21.58 -3.50
N CYS A 579 -26.56 -20.27 -3.24
CA CYS A 579 -25.30 -19.52 -3.29
C CYS A 579 -25.05 -18.62 -2.08
N MET A 580 -25.94 -18.63 -1.08
CA MET A 580 -25.76 -17.91 0.17
C MET A 580 -24.96 -18.73 1.20
N VAL A 581 -24.27 -18.04 2.10
CA VAL A 581 -23.59 -18.61 3.26
C VAL A 581 -24.21 -18.01 4.54
N LEU A 582 -24.30 -18.81 5.59
CA LEU A 582 -24.77 -18.37 6.91
C LEU A 582 -23.59 -18.10 7.84
N ALA A 583 -23.71 -17.04 8.64
CA ALA A 583 -22.82 -16.83 9.78
C ALA A 583 -23.64 -16.59 11.04
N LEU A 584 -23.26 -17.25 12.14
CA LEU A 584 -23.86 -17.09 13.46
C LEU A 584 -22.82 -16.42 14.36
N ASN A 585 -23.16 -15.28 14.97
CA ASN A 585 -22.28 -14.53 15.88
C ASN A 585 -20.88 -14.26 15.27
N LEU A 586 -20.85 -13.81 14.01
CA LEU A 586 -19.65 -13.47 13.23
C LEU A 586 -18.79 -14.67 12.76
N GLU A 587 -19.23 -15.90 12.98
CA GLU A 587 -18.55 -17.11 12.50
C GLU A 587 -19.39 -17.86 11.47
N TYR A 588 -18.78 -18.40 10.41
CA TYR A 588 -19.49 -19.22 9.43
C TYR A 588 -20.10 -20.46 10.08
N ALA A 589 -21.40 -20.66 9.86
CA ALA A 589 -22.17 -21.71 10.51
C ALA A 589 -22.84 -22.61 9.47
N PRO A 590 -22.83 -23.95 9.67
CA PRO A 590 -23.63 -24.85 8.86
C PRO A 590 -25.12 -24.66 9.14
N GLU A 591 -25.98 -25.10 8.22
CA GLU A 591 -27.44 -25.05 8.39
C GLU A 591 -27.94 -25.77 9.65
N SER A 592 -27.20 -26.76 10.15
CA SER A 592 -27.51 -27.52 11.37
C SER A 592 -27.14 -26.82 12.68
N ALA A 593 -26.51 -25.63 12.65
CA ALA A 593 -26.13 -24.91 13.85
C ALA A 593 -27.36 -24.48 14.67
N VAL A 594 -27.36 -24.75 15.97
CA VAL A 594 -28.44 -24.38 16.89
C VAL A 594 -28.32 -22.91 17.26
N VAL A 595 -29.43 -22.18 17.18
CA VAL A 595 -29.50 -20.76 17.58
C VAL A 595 -29.99 -20.61 19.02
N ASN A 596 -29.39 -19.68 19.75
CA ASN A 596 -29.72 -19.33 21.13
C ASN A 596 -30.33 -17.92 21.21
N ASP A 597 -30.91 -17.59 22.35
CA ASP A 597 -31.49 -16.27 22.59
C ASP A 597 -30.45 -15.16 22.42
N LYS A 598 -30.80 -14.12 21.65
CA LYS A 598 -29.97 -12.96 21.27
C LYS A 598 -28.83 -13.24 20.29
N ASP A 599 -28.80 -14.41 19.65
CA ASP A 599 -27.83 -14.68 18.59
C ASP A 599 -28.07 -13.80 17.36
N GLU A 600 -26.98 -13.51 16.63
CA GLU A 600 -27.01 -12.80 15.35
C GLU A 600 -26.76 -13.78 14.19
N LEU A 601 -27.77 -13.98 13.33
CA LEU A 601 -27.70 -14.81 12.12
C LEU A 601 -27.59 -13.93 10.87
N ALA A 602 -26.44 -13.95 10.21
CA ALA A 602 -26.20 -13.22 8.96
C ALA A 602 -26.42 -14.09 7.72
N ILE A 603 -27.16 -13.56 6.74
CA ILE A 603 -27.30 -14.14 5.40
C ILE A 603 -26.35 -13.41 4.45
N ILE A 604 -25.35 -14.13 3.98
CA ILE A 604 -24.28 -13.60 3.14
C ILE A 604 -24.47 -14.13 1.71
N PRO A 605 -24.93 -13.30 0.74
CA PRO A 605 -25.04 -13.71 -0.66
C PRO A 605 -23.65 -13.93 -1.29
N PRO A 606 -23.55 -14.58 -2.46
CA PRO A 606 -22.27 -14.73 -3.14
C PRO A 606 -21.69 -13.36 -3.49
N ILE A 607 -20.40 -13.18 -3.18
CA ILE A 607 -19.67 -11.95 -3.46
C ILE A 607 -19.51 -11.83 -4.98
N SER A 608 -20.18 -10.85 -5.58
CA SER A 608 -19.98 -10.54 -7.00
C SER A 608 -18.68 -9.75 -7.15
N GLY A 609 -17.59 -10.45 -7.44
CA GLY A 609 -16.26 -9.87 -7.61
C GLY A 609 -15.15 -10.91 -7.42
N GLY A 610 -14.88 -11.68 -8.47
CA GLY A 610 -13.86 -12.74 -8.53
C GLY A 610 -14.02 -13.56 -9.79
#